data_AF-A0A369V7S3-F1
#
_entry.id   AF-A0A369V7S3-F1
#
_cell.length_a   1.000
_cell.length_b   1.000
_cell.length_c   1.000
_cell.angle_alpha   90.00
_cell.angle_beta   90.00
_cell.angle_gamma   90.00
#
_symmetry.space_group_name_H-M   'P 1'
#
loop_
_entity.id
_entity.type
_entity.pdbx_description
1 polymer ?
#
loop_
_entity_poly.entity_id
_entity_poly.type
_entity_poly.pdbx_seq_one_letter_code
_entity_poly.pdbx_strand_id
1 'polypeptide(L)' 'MGARGDIIRATVAGRKAGRDGKRASACPYPATSLLRTAWIKAYAEARPVPADVVDDDQAVE' A
#
# COMPACT_ATOMS: atom_id res chain seq x y z
N MET A 1 4.47 -8.67 22.57
CA MET A 1 4.68 -8.67 21.10
C MET A 1 5.46 -7.41 20.76
N GLY A 2 6.67 -7.52 20.23
CA GLY A 2 7.55 -6.37 19.95
C GLY A 2 7.35 -5.75 18.57
N ALA A 3 8.04 -4.63 18.31
CA ALA A 3 7.91 -3.79 17.12
C ALA A 3 7.93 -4.55 15.78
N ARG A 4 8.71 -5.63 15.66
CA ARG A 4 8.74 -6.47 14.45
C ARG A 4 7.41 -7.16 14.17
N GLY A 5 6.70 -7.62 15.20
CA GLY A 5 5.39 -8.27 15.07
C GLY A 5 4.31 -7.29 14.61
N ASP A 6 4.36 -6.04 15.10
CA ASP A 6 3.44 -4.98 14.66
C ASP A 6 3.65 -4.62 13.19
N ILE A 7 4.91 -4.54 12.74
CA ILE A 7 5.23 -4.30 11.34
C ILE A 7 4.68 -5.42 10.46
N ILE A 8 4.88 -6.69 10.83
CA ILE A 8 4.37 -7.84 10.07
C ILE A 8 2.83 -7.77 9.97
N ARG A 9 2.13 -7.47 11.07
CA ARG A 9 0.67 -7.31 11.06
C ARG A 9 0.24 -6.16 10.14
N ALA A 10 0.92 -5.02 10.22
CA ALA A 10 0.63 -3.87 9.35
C ALA A 10 0.80 -4.24 7.86
N THR A 11 1.88 -4.96 7.51
CA THR A 11 2.11 -5.46 6.15
C THR A 11 1.01 -6.41 5.69
N VAL A 12 0.63 -7.40 6.50
CA VAL A 12 -0.43 -8.36 6.16
C VAL A 12 -1.78 -7.64 5.95
N ALA A 13 -2.12 -6.71 6.84
CA ALA A 13 -3.34 -5.92 6.74
C ALA A 13 -3.34 -5.03 5.48
N GLY A 14 -2.20 -4.43 5.14
CA GLY A 14 -2.04 -3.62 3.93
C GLY A 14 -2.28 -4.44 2.67
N ARG A 15 -1.63 -5.61 2.54
CA ARG A 15 -1.84 -6.50 1.38
C ARG A 15 -3.29 -6.92 1.23
N LYS A 16 -3.95 -7.28 2.34
CA LYS A 16 -5.36 -7.65 2.31
C LYS A 16 -6.22 -6.48 1.82
N ALA A 17 -5.99 -5.28 2.34
CA ALA A 17 -6.73 -4.10 1.92
C ALA A 17 -6.53 -3.76 0.42
N GLY A 18 -5.32 -3.97 -0.11
CA GLY A 18 -5.02 -3.78 -1.54
C GLY A 18 -5.80 -4.75 -2.41
N ARG A 19 -5.78 -6.05 -2.07
CA ARG A 19 -6.53 -7.10 -2.79
C ARG A 19 -8.03 -6.92 -2.70
N ASP A 20 -8.53 -6.49 -1.54
CA ASP A 20 -9.95 -6.21 -1.31
C ASP A 20 -10.42 -4.92 -2.03
N GLY A 21 -9.53 -4.18 -2.72
CA GLY A 21 -9.87 -2.94 -3.42
C GLY A 21 -10.25 -1.78 -2.50
N LYS A 22 -9.86 -1.83 -1.21
CA LYS A 22 -10.14 -0.76 -0.26
C LYS A 22 -9.38 0.51 -0.63
N ARG A 23 -9.82 1.66 -0.10
CA ARG A 23 -9.09 2.93 -0.25
C ARG A 23 -7.88 2.98 0.70
N ALA A 24 -6.82 3.66 0.29
CA ALA A 24 -5.63 3.88 1.14
C ALA A 24 -5.95 4.65 2.44
N SER A 25 -7.03 5.46 2.46
CA SER A 25 -7.52 6.15 3.65
C SER A 25 -8.02 5.20 4.74
N ALA A 26 -8.24 3.91 4.45
CA ALA A 26 -8.58 2.90 5.44
C ALA A 26 -7.41 2.49 6.35
N CYS A 27 -6.20 2.99 6.10
CA CYS A 27 -5.03 2.74 6.96
C CYS A 27 -5.26 3.33 8.37
N PRO A 28 -5.28 2.51 9.44
CA PRO A 28 -5.61 2.97 10.79
C PRO A 28 -4.43 3.66 11.50
N TYR A 29 -3.22 3.57 10.96
CA TYR A 29 -2.01 4.10 11.60
C TYR A 29 -1.81 5.59 11.29
N PRO A 30 -1.38 6.41 12.27
CA PRO A 30 -1.13 7.83 12.07
C PRO A 30 0.04 8.09 11.11
N ALA A 31 0.08 9.29 10.51
CA ALA A 31 1.03 9.67 9.47
C ALA A 31 2.51 9.45 9.86
N THR A 32 2.85 9.65 11.13
CA THR A 32 4.21 9.54 11.67
C THR A 32 4.62 8.11 12.04
N SER A 33 3.72 7.14 11.97
CA SER A 33 3.99 5.77 12.40
C SER A 33 4.69 4.96 11.31
N LEU A 34 5.77 4.26 11.68
CA LEU A 34 6.41 3.26 10.81
C LEU A 34 5.44 2.15 10.37
N LEU A 35 4.39 1.88 11.16
CA LEU A 35 3.36 0.91 10.80
C LEU A 35 2.52 1.39 9.61
N ARG A 36 2.32 2.71 9.47
CA ARG A 36 1.68 3.30 8.29
C ARG A 36 2.52 3.05 7.05
N THR A 37 3.83 3.25 7.14
CA THR A 37 4.74 2.99 6.01
C THR A 37 4.70 1.53 5.58
N ALA A 38 4.76 0.59 6.54
CA ALA A 38 4.65 -0.83 6.25
C ALA A 38 3.32 -1.20 5.58
N TRP A 39 2.21 -0.66 6.10
CA TRP A 39 0.87 -0.90 5.56
C TRP A 39 0.70 -0.33 4.15
N ILE A 40 1.11 0.92 3.90
CA ILE A 40 0.93 1.60 2.61
C ILE A 40 1.74 0.93 1.51
N LYS A 41 2.99 0.52 1.79
CA LYS A 41 3.82 -0.21 0.82
C LYS A 41 3.16 -1.53 0.42
N ALA A 42 2.76 -2.31 1.43
CA ALA A 42 2.07 -3.58 1.23
C ALA A 42 0.72 -3.45 0.49
N TYR A 43 -0.02 -2.37 0.77
CA TYR A 43 -1.27 -2.04 0.09
C TYR A 43 -1.02 -1.74 -1.39
N ALA A 44 -0.04 -0.90 -1.71
CA ALA A 44 0.29 -0.53 -3.08
C ALA A 44 0.76 -1.74 -3.91
N GLU A 45 1.62 -2.60 -3.32
CA GLU A 45 2.08 -3.85 -3.96
C GLU A 45 0.93 -4.79 -4.34
N ALA A 46 -0.11 -4.84 -3.51
CA ALA A 46 -1.19 -5.81 -3.65
C ALA A 46 -2.43 -5.25 -4.34
N ARG A 47 -2.48 -3.93 -4.57
CA ARG A 47 -3.59 -3.29 -5.26
C ARG A 47 -3.47 -3.62 -6.74
N PRO A 48 -4.55 -4.11 -7.37
CA PRO A 48 -4.56 -4.25 -8.82
C PRO A 48 -4.38 -2.86 -9.45
N VAL A 49 -3.30 -2.70 -10.20
CA VAL A 49 -3.06 -1.49 -10.99
C VAL A 49 -4.04 -1.55 -12.17
N PRO A 50 -4.89 -0.53 -12.40
CA PRO A 50 -5.68 -0.48 -13.62
C PRO A 50 -4.71 -0.51 -14.82
N ALA A 51 -5.03 -1.30 -15.84
CA ALA A 51 -4.19 -1.49 -17.02
C ALA A 51 -3.93 -0.20 -17.81
N ASP A 52 -4.65 0.88 -17.50
CA ASP A 52 -4.59 2.19 -18.16
C ASP A 52 -3.52 3.16 -17.61
N VAL A 53 -2.44 2.64 -17.02
CA VAL A 53 -1.19 3.40 -16.86
C VAL A 53 -0.19 2.99 -17.95
N VAL A 54 -0.66 3.03 -19.20
CA VAL A 54 0.25 3.16 -20.33
C VAL A 54 0.79 4.58 -20.29
N ASP A 55 2.09 4.67 -20.17
CA ASP A 55 2.91 5.87 -20.23
C ASP A 55 2.64 6.62 -21.56
N ASP A 56 1.72 7.57 -21.55
CA ASP A 56 1.48 8.54 -22.63
C ASP A 56 2.36 9.76 -22.37
N ASP A 57 3.69 9.60 -22.35
CA ASP A 57 4.61 10.74 -22.31
C ASP A 57 6.02 10.42 -22.82
N GLN A 58 6.22 9.63 -23.89
CA GLN A 58 7.50 9.64 -24.63
C GLN A 58 7.34 9.41 -26.14
N ALA A 59 7.11 10.50 -26.89
CA ALA A 59 7.62 10.68 -28.25
C ALA A 59 7.50 12.16 -28.67
N VAL A 60 8.46 12.97 -28.22
CA VAL A 60 8.89 14.16 -28.96
C VAL A 60 10.15 13.79 -29.73
N GLU A 61 10.04 13.67 -31.05
CA GLU A 61 11.04 14.08 -32.05
C GLU A 61 10.42 14.10 -33.44
#